data_AF-A0A1Q7W975-F1
#
_entry.id   AF-A0A1Q7W975-F1
#
_cell.length_a   1.000
_cell.length_b   1.000
_cell.length_c   1.000
_cell.angle_alpha   90.00
_cell.angle_beta   90.00
_cell.angle_gamma   90.00
#
_symmetry.space_group_name_H-M   'P 1'
#
loop_
_entity.id
_entity.type
_entity.pdbx_description
1 polymer ?
#
loop_
_entity_poly.entity_id
_entity_poly.type
_entity_poly.pdbx_seq_one_letter_code
_entity_poly.pdbx_strand_id
1 'polypeptide(L)'
;MTYANYGSVPSQQRRWTEPETAGFGHADPYGGNGGGYGGGGGGTDWIDPGPEQHDRVAAEIRNLVVDRLSQMNAQHALNAWEHRRKTPIGPHALAFFYLEQVDAGNPPRYVTPAAARLFLDGEDVSFLPELLYKMVGIGRRRLARGDDFDPLTSMARKQDEMSSRAQYVGVGVSSLETATLSWVEIQQNAFGPLDIPGRGMAVLTDGTRLVLERGDRSHGPTHVRSSHQLDLVPGIPSRRWTWLRDAVEPNSAEYWLQELHQTVLEGQRRMEEKVRHRRR
;
A
#
# COMPACT_ATOMS: atom_id res chain seq x y z
N MET A 1 -32.64 -10.31 -16.22
CA MET A 1 -31.36 -10.26 -15.49
C MET A 1 -30.86 -8.83 -15.61
N THR A 2 -31.10 -8.02 -14.59
CA THR A 2 -30.94 -6.57 -14.62
C THR A 2 -29.74 -6.19 -13.76
N TYR A 3 -28.69 -5.66 -14.37
CA TYR A 3 -27.49 -5.22 -13.67
C TYR A 3 -27.74 -3.86 -13.00
N ALA A 4 -27.40 -3.77 -11.71
CA ALA A 4 -27.44 -2.53 -10.96
C ALA A 4 -26.31 -1.59 -11.44
N ASN A 5 -26.73 -0.47 -12.00
CA ASN A 5 -25.91 0.67 -12.38
C ASN A 5 -25.53 1.45 -11.11
N TYR A 6 -24.26 1.50 -10.75
CA TYR A 6 -23.79 2.25 -9.58
C TYR A 6 -23.04 3.50 -10.05
N GLY A 7 -23.66 4.64 -9.75
CA GLY A 7 -23.26 5.97 -10.19
C GLY A 7 -21.94 6.43 -9.58
N SER A 8 -21.24 7.22 -10.39
CA SER A 8 -20.13 8.09 -10.03
C SER A 8 -20.49 8.96 -8.83
N VAL A 9 -19.69 8.92 -7.77
CA VAL A 9 -19.83 9.86 -6.65
C VAL A 9 -19.17 11.18 -7.06
N PRO A 10 -19.85 12.34 -6.94
CA PRO A 10 -19.24 13.62 -7.25
C PRO A 10 -18.15 13.98 -6.23
N SER A 11 -17.03 14.51 -6.72
CA SER A 11 -15.97 15.13 -5.92
C SER A 11 -16.54 16.31 -5.12
N GLN A 12 -16.82 16.12 -3.83
CA GLN A 12 -17.09 17.23 -2.93
C GLN A 12 -15.78 17.81 -2.41
N GLN A 13 -15.38 18.94 -3.00
CA GLN A 13 -14.50 19.92 -2.36
C GLN A 13 -15.14 20.37 -1.04
N ARG A 14 -14.56 19.99 0.10
CA ARG A 14 -14.84 20.66 1.38
C ARG A 14 -13.78 21.72 1.63
N ARG A 15 -14.21 22.97 1.46
CA ARG A 15 -13.58 24.19 1.96
C ARG A 15 -13.54 24.11 3.50
N TRP A 16 -12.36 23.97 4.08
CA TRP A 16 -12.17 24.12 5.51
C TRP A 16 -11.95 25.60 5.83
N THR A 17 -12.85 26.16 6.62
CA THR A 17 -12.69 27.44 7.32
C THR A 17 -11.83 27.21 8.56
N GLU A 18 -10.77 28.00 8.68
CA GLU A 18 -9.89 28.07 9.86
C GLU A 18 -10.68 28.52 11.10
N PRO A 19 -10.47 27.93 12.28
CA PRO A 19 -10.80 28.58 13.53
C PRO A 19 -9.66 29.47 14.01
N GLU A 20 -10.11 30.65 14.42
CA GLU A 20 -9.42 31.78 15.03
C GLU A 20 -8.34 31.44 16.06
N THR A 21 -7.32 32.28 16.02
CA THR A 21 -6.25 32.50 16.99
C THR A 21 -6.68 32.49 18.45
N ALA A 22 -6.04 31.65 19.26
CA ALA A 22 -5.89 31.86 20.70
C ALA A 22 -4.39 31.90 21.02
N GLY A 23 -3.90 33.11 21.31
CA GLY A 23 -2.52 33.34 21.70
C GLY A 23 -2.27 32.91 23.13
N PHE A 24 -1.08 32.36 23.38
CA PHE A 24 -0.42 32.41 24.66
C PHE A 24 1.07 32.58 24.42
N GLY A 25 1.57 33.74 24.80
CA GLY A 25 3.00 33.99 24.94
C GLY A 25 3.50 33.39 26.25
N HIS A 26 4.72 32.89 26.23
CA HIS A 26 5.65 33.07 27.33
C HIS A 26 7.07 32.94 26.79
N ALA A 27 7.80 34.06 26.83
CA ALA A 27 9.25 34.05 26.81
C ALA A 27 9.75 33.56 28.17
N ASP A 28 10.89 32.86 28.18
CA ASP A 28 12.02 33.34 28.98
C ASP A 28 13.37 32.76 28.51
N PRO A 29 14.50 33.46 28.79
CA PRO A 29 15.81 33.23 28.19
C PRO A 29 16.91 32.93 29.23
N TYR A 30 17.57 31.78 29.17
CA TYR A 30 18.88 31.52 29.80
C TYR A 30 19.52 30.37 28.98
N GLY A 31 20.74 30.45 28.41
CA GLY A 31 22.00 30.88 29.01
C GLY A 31 22.73 29.64 29.52
N GLY A 32 23.79 29.17 28.83
CA GLY A 32 24.60 28.08 29.38
C GLY A 32 25.44 27.28 28.38
N ASN A 33 26.69 27.70 28.24
CA ASN A 33 27.79 27.06 27.54
C ASN A 33 28.34 25.86 28.34
N GLY A 34 28.81 24.82 27.64
CA GLY A 34 29.92 23.96 28.10
C GLY A 34 29.56 22.57 28.64
N GLY A 35 30.25 21.55 28.13
CA GLY A 35 30.41 20.27 28.82
C GLY A 35 30.46 19.07 27.89
N GLY A 36 31.68 18.57 27.62
CA GLY A 36 31.93 17.45 26.73
C GLY A 36 31.44 16.11 27.25
N TYR A 37 31.19 15.19 26.32
CA TYR A 37 31.02 13.78 26.60
C TYR A 37 32.05 13.00 25.78
N GLY A 38 33.20 12.78 26.39
CA GLY A 38 34.02 11.60 26.12
C GLY A 38 33.37 10.43 26.83
N GLY A 39 32.79 9.51 26.06
CA GLY A 39 32.15 8.29 26.55
C GLY A 39 32.38 7.18 25.55
N GLY A 40 33.61 6.65 25.52
CA GLY A 40 33.91 5.39 24.85
C GLY A 40 33.21 4.25 25.60
N GLY A 41 32.11 3.77 25.04
CA GLY A 41 31.41 2.57 25.47
C GLY A 41 30.96 1.82 24.23
N GLY A 42 31.50 0.60 24.05
CA GLY A 42 31.31 -0.24 22.87
C GLY A 42 29.87 -0.70 22.66
N GLY A 43 29.03 0.19 22.13
CA GLY A 43 27.85 -0.20 21.39
C GLY A 43 28.27 -0.61 20.00
N THR A 44 27.70 -1.69 19.48
CA THR A 44 27.72 -2.01 18.05
C THR A 44 27.49 -0.73 17.26
N ASP A 45 28.49 -0.30 16.48
CA ASP A 45 28.41 0.82 15.54
C ASP A 45 27.29 0.49 14.54
N TRP A 46 26.08 0.91 14.88
CA TRP A 46 24.99 0.97 13.94
C TRP A 46 25.33 2.08 12.98
N ILE A 47 25.79 1.70 11.79
CA ILE A 47 25.93 2.60 10.66
C ILE A 47 24.51 3.09 10.37
N ASP A 48 24.18 4.29 10.84
CA ASP A 48 23.03 5.03 10.37
C ASP A 48 23.20 5.11 8.85
N PRO A 49 22.32 4.49 8.03
CA PRO A 49 22.47 4.56 6.59
C PRO A 49 22.56 6.04 6.23
N GLY A 50 23.69 6.42 5.62
CA GLY A 50 23.95 7.80 5.26
C GLY A 50 22.74 8.42 4.55
N PRO A 51 22.53 9.73 4.66
CA PRO A 51 21.30 10.39 4.23
C PRO A 51 20.94 9.93 2.81
N GLU A 52 19.89 9.11 2.69
CA GLU A 52 19.33 8.72 1.41
C GLU A 52 19.04 10.01 0.66
N GLN A 53 19.60 10.18 -0.54
CA GLN A 53 19.37 11.39 -1.33
C GLN A 53 17.86 11.46 -1.61
N HIS A 54 17.20 12.48 -1.06
CA HIS A 54 15.75 12.62 -1.14
C HIS A 54 15.30 12.76 -2.61
N ASP A 55 14.83 11.66 -3.19
CA ASP A 55 14.17 11.64 -4.49
C ASP A 55 12.69 12.00 -4.31
N ARG A 56 12.34 13.23 -4.70
CA ARG A 56 10.99 13.77 -4.57
C ARG A 56 9.96 12.98 -5.39
N VAL A 57 10.33 12.52 -6.59
CA VAL A 57 9.41 11.79 -7.46
C VAL A 57 9.15 10.41 -6.89
N ALA A 58 10.20 9.73 -6.41
CA ALA A 58 10.03 8.45 -5.71
C ALA A 58 9.15 8.62 -4.45
N ALA A 59 9.40 9.65 -3.64
CA ALA A 59 8.57 9.98 -2.48
C ALA A 59 7.11 10.26 -2.87
N GLU A 60 6.85 10.96 -3.97
CA GLU A 60 5.50 11.23 -4.50
C GLU A 60 4.77 9.91 -4.82
N ILE A 61 5.41 9.05 -5.61
CA ILE A 61 4.85 7.75 -6.01
C ILE A 61 4.55 6.89 -4.79
N ARG A 62 5.47 6.80 -3.83
CA ARG A 62 5.27 6.06 -2.58
C ARG A 62 4.05 6.58 -1.83
N ASN A 63 3.90 7.91 -1.69
CA ASN A 63 2.75 8.53 -1.03
C ASN A 63 1.43 8.21 -1.75
N LEU A 64 1.40 8.29 -3.09
CA LEU A 64 0.23 7.92 -3.89
C LEU A 64 -0.16 6.44 -3.69
N VAL A 65 0.81 5.53 -3.59
CA VAL A 65 0.54 4.12 -3.29
C VAL A 65 0.02 3.94 -1.87
N VAL A 66 0.54 4.67 -0.87
CA VAL A 66 -0.01 4.62 0.49
C VAL A 66 -1.47 5.06 0.50
N ASP A 67 -1.81 6.14 -0.20
CA ASP A 67 -3.20 6.62 -0.29
C ASP A 67 -4.11 5.58 -0.96
N ARG A 68 -3.63 4.99 -2.06
CA ARG A 68 -4.39 3.96 -2.78
C ARG A 68 -4.58 2.69 -1.94
N LEU A 69 -3.54 2.26 -1.23
CA LEU A 69 -3.59 1.12 -0.32
C LEU A 69 -4.56 1.37 0.86
N SER A 70 -4.55 2.58 1.42
CA SER A 70 -5.49 3.01 2.46
C SER A 70 -6.94 2.96 1.97
N GLN A 71 -7.20 3.57 0.80
CA GLN A 71 -8.52 3.57 0.18
C GLN A 71 -9.00 2.15 -0.13
N MET A 72 -8.14 1.31 -0.69
CA MET A 72 -8.47 -0.09 -0.98
C MET A 72 -8.81 -0.83 0.31
N ASN A 73 -8.01 -0.67 1.37
CA ASN A 73 -8.25 -1.36 2.63
C ASN A 73 -9.58 -0.93 3.27
N ALA A 74 -9.95 0.36 3.18
CA ALA A 74 -11.25 0.86 3.65
C ALA A 74 -12.41 0.28 2.82
N GLN A 75 -12.27 0.26 1.49
CA GLN A 75 -13.28 -0.34 0.63
C GLN A 75 -13.40 -1.85 0.83
N HIS A 76 -12.29 -2.53 1.13
CA HIS A 76 -12.28 -3.96 1.45
C HIS A 76 -13.12 -4.25 2.71
N ALA A 77 -12.93 -3.49 3.78
CA ALA A 77 -13.74 -3.59 4.99
C ALA A 77 -15.22 -3.34 4.72
N LEU A 78 -15.55 -2.30 3.94
CA LEU A 78 -16.92 -2.00 3.55
C LEU A 78 -17.57 -3.17 2.79
N ASN A 79 -16.88 -3.68 1.76
CA ASN A 79 -17.39 -4.80 0.97
C ASN A 79 -17.55 -6.06 1.83
N ALA A 80 -16.57 -6.36 2.70
CA ALA A 80 -16.64 -7.52 3.57
C ALA A 80 -17.86 -7.43 4.51
N TRP A 81 -18.13 -6.25 5.06
CA TRP A 81 -19.33 -6.01 5.86
C TRP A 81 -20.62 -6.17 5.07
N GLU A 82 -20.73 -5.54 3.89
CA GLU A 82 -21.94 -5.56 3.07
C GLU A 82 -22.29 -6.99 2.61
N HIS A 83 -21.29 -7.80 2.28
CA HIS A 83 -21.47 -9.13 1.71
C HIS A 83 -21.44 -10.28 2.74
N ARG A 84 -21.22 -9.99 4.04
CA ARG A 84 -21.02 -10.96 5.14
C ARG A 84 -22.07 -12.07 5.29
N ARG A 85 -23.29 -11.88 4.80
CA ARG A 85 -24.41 -12.84 4.96
C ARG A 85 -24.69 -13.71 3.74
N LYS A 86 -24.29 -13.28 2.54
CA LYS A 86 -24.67 -13.94 1.27
C LYS A 86 -23.47 -14.52 0.54
N THR A 87 -22.41 -13.74 0.44
CA THR A 87 -21.20 -14.11 -0.32
C THR A 87 -20.01 -13.56 0.45
N PRO A 88 -19.68 -14.17 1.60
CA PRO A 88 -18.67 -13.62 2.50
C PRO A 88 -17.34 -13.41 1.77
N ILE A 89 -16.72 -12.27 2.03
CA ILE A 89 -15.41 -11.91 1.51
C ILE A 89 -14.40 -12.30 2.58
N GLY A 90 -13.31 -12.93 2.14
CA GLY A 90 -12.23 -13.37 3.01
C GLY A 90 -11.44 -12.20 3.59
N PRO A 91 -10.50 -12.48 4.51
CA PRO A 91 -9.76 -11.44 5.19
C PRO A 91 -8.77 -10.68 4.31
N HIS A 92 -8.36 -11.27 3.18
CA HIS A 92 -7.28 -10.74 2.36
C HIS A 92 -7.77 -10.31 0.97
N ALA A 93 -7.13 -9.28 0.44
CA ALA A 93 -7.32 -8.76 -0.91
C ALA A 93 -5.96 -8.41 -1.51
N LEU A 94 -5.83 -8.61 -2.82
CA LEU A 94 -4.59 -8.33 -3.57
C LEU A 94 -4.79 -7.12 -4.48
N ALA A 95 -3.78 -6.27 -4.60
CA ALA A 95 -3.73 -5.17 -5.58
C ALA A 95 -2.40 -5.12 -6.31
N PHE A 96 -2.48 -4.73 -7.57
CA PHE A 96 -1.36 -4.33 -8.41
C PHE A 96 -1.51 -2.85 -8.71
N PHE A 97 -0.49 -2.07 -8.36
CA PHE A 97 -0.48 -0.62 -8.52
C PHE A 97 0.25 -0.26 -9.81
N TYR A 98 -0.30 0.73 -10.49
CA TYR A 98 0.26 1.32 -11.68
C TYR A 98 0.46 2.81 -11.45
N LEU A 99 1.33 3.43 -12.23
CA LEU A 99 1.53 4.86 -12.28
C LEU A 99 1.15 5.36 -13.66
N GLU A 100 0.30 6.36 -13.69
CA GLU A 100 -0.11 7.01 -14.92
C GLU A 100 0.04 8.52 -14.78
N GLN A 101 0.73 9.11 -15.75
CA GLN A 101 0.83 10.56 -15.86
C GLN A 101 -0.44 11.10 -16.54
N VAL A 102 -1.22 11.87 -15.81
CA VAL A 102 -2.49 12.45 -16.30
C VAL A 102 -2.32 13.87 -16.84
N ASP A 103 -1.26 14.57 -16.41
CA ASP A 103 -0.91 15.90 -16.89
C ASP A 103 0.61 16.03 -17.07
N ALA A 104 1.02 16.65 -18.18
CA ALA A 104 2.40 16.96 -18.52
C ALA A 104 2.83 18.38 -18.14
N GLY A 105 2.05 19.07 -17.31
CA GLY A 105 2.41 20.34 -16.68
C GLY A 105 3.70 20.30 -15.85
N ASN A 106 4.00 21.43 -15.19
CA ASN A 106 5.18 21.58 -14.35
C ASN A 106 4.79 22.01 -12.93
N PRO A 107 4.78 21.11 -11.92
CA PRO A 107 5.22 19.70 -12.01
C PRO A 107 4.21 18.79 -12.74
N PRO A 108 4.66 17.65 -13.29
CA PRO A 108 3.76 16.65 -13.87
C PRO A 108 2.83 16.09 -12.80
N ARG A 109 1.62 15.69 -13.20
CA ARG A 109 0.65 15.10 -12.27
C ARG A 109 0.50 13.62 -12.53
N TYR A 110 0.61 12.83 -11.46
CA TYR A 110 0.44 11.39 -11.50
C TYR A 110 -0.83 10.94 -10.76
N VAL A 111 -1.33 9.79 -11.19
CA VAL A 111 -2.34 9.01 -10.47
C VAL A 111 -1.88 7.56 -10.36
N THR A 112 -2.41 6.85 -9.37
CA THR A 112 -2.07 5.45 -9.12
C THR A 112 -3.29 4.55 -9.30
N PRO A 113 -3.66 4.20 -10.54
CA PRO A 113 -4.72 3.24 -10.77
C PRO A 113 -4.27 1.86 -10.26
N ALA A 114 -5.24 1.05 -9.88
CA ALA A 114 -5.01 -0.27 -9.31
C ALA A 114 -5.90 -1.32 -9.96
N ALA A 115 -5.37 -2.52 -10.05
CA ALA A 115 -6.13 -3.73 -10.35
C ALA A 115 -6.14 -4.62 -9.11
N ALA A 116 -7.33 -4.99 -8.67
CA ALA A 116 -7.54 -5.66 -7.40
C ALA A 116 -8.29 -6.99 -7.56
N ARG A 117 -8.06 -7.88 -6.60
CA ARG A 117 -8.80 -9.12 -6.42
C ARG A 117 -9.23 -9.23 -4.97
N LEU A 118 -10.54 -9.28 -4.78
CA LEU A 118 -11.15 -9.75 -3.54
C LEU A 118 -11.27 -11.27 -3.60
N PHE A 119 -11.05 -11.91 -2.47
CA PHE A 119 -11.18 -13.35 -2.33
C PHE A 119 -12.47 -13.66 -1.57
N LEU A 120 -13.17 -14.73 -1.98
CA LEU A 120 -14.29 -15.23 -1.20
C LEU A 120 -13.74 -15.92 0.05
N ASP A 121 -14.46 -15.79 1.15
CA ASP A 121 -14.07 -16.39 2.41
C ASP A 121 -13.99 -17.92 2.31
N GLY A 122 -13.03 -18.51 3.01
CA GLY A 122 -12.72 -19.93 2.96
C GLY A 122 -11.33 -20.27 3.47
N GLU A 123 -11.11 -21.55 3.75
CA GLU A 123 -9.85 -22.05 4.32
C GLU A 123 -8.63 -21.71 3.45
N ASP A 124 -8.78 -21.74 2.12
CA ASP A 124 -7.71 -21.42 1.17
C ASP A 124 -7.20 -19.97 1.23
N VAL A 125 -7.96 -19.07 1.86
CA VAL A 125 -7.68 -17.64 1.89
C VAL A 125 -7.58 -17.10 3.32
N SER A 126 -7.65 -17.95 4.34
CA SER A 126 -7.57 -17.52 5.75
C SER A 126 -6.14 -17.13 6.11
N PHE A 127 -5.15 -17.91 5.66
CA PHE A 127 -3.75 -17.70 5.99
C PHE A 127 -2.99 -16.96 4.88
N LEU A 128 -2.64 -15.70 5.15
CA LEU A 128 -2.07 -14.80 4.14
C LEU A 128 -0.76 -15.29 3.49
N PRO A 129 0.25 -15.80 4.24
CA PRO A 129 1.49 -16.27 3.62
C PRO A 129 1.24 -17.40 2.61
N GLU A 130 0.36 -18.35 2.92
CA GLU A 130 0.01 -19.44 2.03
C GLU A 130 -0.78 -18.95 0.81
N LEU A 131 -1.71 -18.01 1.00
CA LEU A 131 -2.42 -17.37 -0.10
C LEU A 131 -1.42 -16.74 -1.09
N LEU A 132 -0.46 -15.96 -0.58
CA LEU A 132 0.56 -15.32 -1.42
C LEU A 132 1.48 -16.34 -2.10
N TYR A 133 1.89 -17.38 -1.40
CA TYR A 133 2.63 -18.51 -1.98
C TYR A 133 1.87 -19.13 -3.17
N LYS A 134 0.57 -19.40 -3.01
CA LYS A 134 -0.30 -19.91 -4.08
C LYS A 134 -0.35 -18.93 -5.26
N MET A 135 -0.45 -17.62 -5.00
CA MET A 135 -0.43 -16.59 -6.04
C MET A 135 0.90 -16.53 -6.81
N VAL A 136 2.04 -16.62 -6.12
CA VAL A 136 3.37 -16.75 -6.73
C VAL A 136 3.42 -17.98 -7.64
N GLY A 137 2.91 -19.12 -7.16
CA GLY A 137 2.84 -20.35 -7.94
C GLY A 137 2.04 -20.21 -9.24
N ILE A 138 0.93 -19.45 -9.21
CA ILE A 138 0.15 -19.15 -10.43
C ILE A 138 0.99 -18.35 -11.43
N GLY A 139 1.65 -17.28 -10.98
CA GLY A 139 2.49 -16.44 -11.84
C GLY A 139 3.66 -17.22 -12.44
N ARG A 140 4.40 -17.97 -11.62
CA ARG A 140 5.53 -18.80 -12.06
C ARG A 140 5.12 -19.85 -13.08
N ARG A 141 3.98 -20.53 -12.89
CA ARG A 141 3.48 -21.52 -13.86
C ARG A 141 3.14 -20.90 -15.21
N ARG A 142 2.59 -19.68 -15.24
CA ARG A 142 2.32 -18.97 -16.50
C ARG A 142 3.62 -18.59 -17.21
N LEU A 143 4.57 -18.01 -16.47
CA LEU A 143 5.89 -17.66 -17.02
C LEU A 143 6.63 -18.87 -17.59
N ALA A 144 6.58 -20.02 -16.90
CA ALA A 144 7.20 -21.26 -17.34
C ALA A 144 6.59 -21.82 -18.65
N ARG A 145 5.31 -21.52 -18.93
CA ARG A 145 4.63 -21.90 -20.18
C ARG A 145 4.95 -20.97 -21.35
N GLY A 146 5.65 -19.87 -21.11
CA GLY A 146 5.92 -18.84 -22.12
C GLY A 146 4.73 -17.90 -22.38
N ASP A 147 3.66 -18.03 -21.58
CA ASP A 147 2.46 -17.19 -21.67
C ASP A 147 2.82 -15.72 -21.34
N ASP A 148 2.07 -14.79 -21.94
CA ASP A 148 2.12 -13.40 -21.52
C ASP A 148 1.49 -13.31 -20.12
N PHE A 149 2.32 -12.92 -19.13
CA PHE A 149 1.89 -12.79 -17.75
C PHE A 149 1.64 -11.32 -17.40
N ASP A 150 0.39 -10.91 -17.60
CA ASP A 150 -0.12 -9.62 -17.14
C ASP A 150 -1.02 -9.83 -15.91
N PRO A 151 -0.65 -9.32 -14.71
CA PRO A 151 -1.49 -9.45 -13.53
C PRO A 151 -2.87 -8.79 -13.67
N LEU A 152 -3.05 -7.79 -14.56
CA LEU A 152 -4.36 -7.18 -14.84
C LEU A 152 -5.37 -8.23 -15.32
N THR A 153 -4.94 -9.07 -16.26
CA THR A 153 -5.83 -10.05 -16.91
C THR A 153 -5.80 -11.42 -16.25
N SER A 154 -4.71 -11.74 -15.54
CA SER A 154 -4.48 -13.08 -15.00
C SER A 154 -4.75 -13.24 -13.51
N MET A 155 -4.66 -12.16 -12.74
CA MET A 155 -4.74 -12.20 -11.28
C MET A 155 -5.76 -11.23 -10.69
N ALA A 156 -6.06 -10.12 -11.34
CA ALA A 156 -7.10 -9.19 -10.89
C ALA A 156 -8.50 -9.63 -11.34
N ARG A 157 -9.53 -9.13 -10.64
CA ARG A 157 -10.95 -9.29 -11.01
C ARG A 157 -11.65 -7.95 -11.27
N LYS A 158 -11.11 -6.88 -10.68
CA LYS A 158 -11.58 -5.50 -10.84
C LYS A 158 -10.36 -4.65 -11.14
N GLN A 159 -10.52 -3.66 -12.00
CA GLN A 159 -9.48 -2.67 -12.27
C GLN A 159 -10.09 -1.30 -12.41
N ASP A 160 -9.33 -0.27 -12.05
CA ASP A 160 -9.66 1.09 -12.44
C ASP A 160 -9.51 1.26 -13.95
N GLU A 161 -10.12 2.32 -14.48
CA GLU A 161 -9.78 2.80 -15.81
C GLU A 161 -8.31 3.26 -15.81
N MET A 162 -7.53 2.75 -16.77
CA MET A 162 -6.13 3.09 -16.95
C MET A 162 -5.80 3.03 -18.44
N SER A 163 -4.94 3.93 -18.92
CA SER A 163 -4.50 3.87 -20.32
C SER A 163 -3.44 2.79 -20.53
N SER A 164 -3.16 2.49 -21.80
CA SER A 164 -2.05 1.62 -22.20
C SER A 164 -0.66 2.16 -21.85
N ARG A 165 -0.56 3.38 -21.31
CA ARG A 165 0.70 3.98 -20.85
C ARG A 165 0.95 3.79 -19.35
N ALA A 166 -0.03 3.25 -18.61
CA ALA A 166 0.13 3.00 -17.19
C ALA A 166 1.25 1.99 -16.94
N GLN A 167 2.18 2.32 -16.03
CA GLN A 167 3.36 1.50 -15.74
C GLN A 167 3.21 0.83 -14.39
N TYR A 168 3.54 -0.46 -14.31
CA TYR A 168 3.52 -1.18 -13.04
C TYR A 168 4.51 -0.56 -12.04
N VAL A 169 4.06 -0.25 -10.82
CA VAL A 169 4.91 0.34 -9.75
C VAL A 169 4.92 -0.45 -8.46
N GLY A 170 4.06 -1.46 -8.30
CA GLY A 170 4.12 -2.30 -7.12
C GLY A 170 2.95 -3.26 -6.95
N VAL A 171 3.05 -4.10 -5.94
CA VAL A 171 1.99 -5.01 -5.51
C VAL A 171 1.70 -4.75 -4.03
N GLY A 172 0.45 -4.88 -3.63
CA GLY A 172 0.07 -4.78 -2.24
C GLY A 172 -1.06 -5.71 -1.85
N VAL A 173 -1.24 -5.82 -0.56
CA VAL A 173 -2.27 -6.62 0.09
C VAL A 173 -3.02 -5.74 1.07
N SER A 174 -4.34 -5.88 1.09
CA SER A 174 -5.15 -5.49 2.23
C SER A 174 -5.55 -6.73 3.00
N SER A 175 -5.23 -6.77 4.29
CA SER A 175 -5.75 -7.70 5.27
C SER A 175 -6.72 -6.97 6.19
N LEU A 176 -7.80 -7.64 6.57
CA LEU A 176 -8.75 -7.20 7.60
C LEU A 176 -8.42 -7.82 8.96
N GLU A 177 -7.37 -8.63 9.05
CA GLU A 177 -6.83 -9.16 10.29
C GLU A 177 -5.77 -8.22 10.87
N THR A 178 -5.55 -8.33 12.17
CA THR A 178 -4.46 -7.63 12.87
C THR A 178 -3.47 -8.63 13.43
N ALA A 179 -2.37 -8.13 14.01
CA ALA A 179 -1.45 -8.99 14.75
C ALA A 179 -2.08 -9.67 15.98
N THR A 180 -3.23 -9.16 16.44
CA THR A 180 -3.88 -9.57 17.69
C THR A 180 -5.24 -10.21 17.52
N LEU A 181 -5.92 -9.99 16.40
CA LEU A 181 -7.28 -10.46 16.15
C LEU A 181 -7.37 -11.14 14.78
N SER A 182 -7.88 -12.37 14.81
CA SER A 182 -8.23 -13.13 13.60
C SER A 182 -9.48 -12.57 12.94
N TRP A 183 -9.70 -12.93 11.67
CA TRP A 183 -10.89 -12.50 10.95
C TRP A 183 -12.19 -12.95 11.61
N VAL A 184 -12.21 -14.18 12.13
CA VAL A 184 -13.37 -14.76 12.81
C VAL A 184 -13.74 -13.94 14.05
N GLU A 185 -12.74 -13.58 14.86
CA GLU A 185 -12.97 -12.74 16.05
C GLU A 185 -13.46 -11.34 15.67
N ILE A 186 -12.90 -10.75 14.61
CA ILE A 186 -13.32 -9.42 14.13
C ILE A 186 -14.77 -9.46 13.63
N GLN A 187 -15.15 -10.48 12.86
CA GLN A 187 -16.52 -10.63 12.37
C GLN A 187 -17.55 -10.76 13.51
N GLN A 188 -17.18 -11.39 14.62
CA GLN A 188 -18.03 -11.55 15.79
C GLN A 188 -18.21 -10.26 16.57
N ASN A 189 -17.20 -9.39 16.58
CA ASN A 189 -17.15 -8.20 17.43
C ASN A 189 -17.46 -6.87 16.69
N ALA A 190 -17.41 -6.86 15.36
CA ALA A 190 -17.68 -5.66 14.58
C ALA A 190 -19.19 -5.33 14.55
N PHE A 191 -19.54 -4.06 14.83
CA PHE A 191 -20.92 -3.55 14.76
C PHE A 191 -21.19 -2.80 13.44
N GLY A 192 -20.14 -2.45 12.71
CA GLY A 192 -20.19 -1.82 11.40
C GLY A 192 -18.88 -1.96 10.63
N PRO A 193 -18.83 -1.49 9.36
CA PRO A 193 -17.63 -1.56 8.53
C PRO A 193 -16.47 -0.71 9.08
N LEU A 194 -16.78 0.32 9.87
CA LEU A 194 -15.79 1.18 10.54
C LEU A 194 -15.15 0.52 11.77
N ASP A 195 -15.73 -0.57 12.26
CA ASP A 195 -15.18 -1.36 13.37
C ASP A 195 -14.21 -2.45 12.88
N ILE A 196 -14.08 -2.62 11.56
CA ILE A 196 -13.18 -3.59 10.98
C ILE A 196 -11.79 -2.93 10.86
N PRO A 197 -10.79 -3.38 11.62
CA PRO A 197 -9.43 -2.87 11.49
C PRO A 197 -8.86 -3.27 10.12
N GLY A 198 -7.66 -2.81 9.81
CA GLY A 198 -7.05 -3.20 8.55
C GLY A 198 -5.55 -3.02 8.53
N ARG A 199 -4.89 -3.96 7.87
CA ARG A 199 -3.46 -3.89 7.58
C ARG A 199 -3.24 -3.85 6.07
N GLY A 200 -2.51 -2.86 5.59
CA GLY A 200 -2.00 -2.78 4.24
C GLY A 200 -0.52 -3.17 4.22
N MET A 201 -0.09 -3.92 3.21
CA MET A 201 1.34 -4.11 2.90
C MET A 201 1.56 -3.86 1.42
N ALA A 202 2.68 -3.25 1.03
CA ALA A 202 3.04 -3.12 -0.37
C ALA A 202 4.56 -3.20 -0.58
N VAL A 203 4.94 -3.68 -1.76
CA VAL A 203 6.31 -3.70 -2.27
C VAL A 203 6.33 -3.01 -3.63
N LEU A 204 7.20 -2.01 -3.77
CA LEU A 204 7.30 -1.17 -4.96
C LEU A 204 8.54 -1.49 -5.78
N THR A 205 8.54 -1.04 -7.04
CA THR A 205 9.62 -1.27 -8.01
C THR A 205 10.95 -0.63 -7.64
N ASP A 206 10.95 0.39 -6.80
CA ASP A 206 12.15 1.01 -6.24
C ASP A 206 12.70 0.27 -5.00
N GLY A 207 12.11 -0.87 -4.64
CA GLY A 207 12.45 -1.65 -3.45
C GLY A 207 11.73 -1.19 -2.18
N THR A 208 10.88 -0.16 -2.25
CA THR A 208 10.16 0.33 -1.07
C THR A 208 9.15 -0.70 -0.58
N ARG A 209 9.32 -1.07 0.69
CA ARG A 209 8.34 -1.79 1.52
C ARG A 209 7.52 -0.78 2.32
N LEU A 210 6.20 -0.95 2.27
CA LEU A 210 5.21 -0.14 2.98
C LEU A 210 4.34 -1.03 3.85
N VAL A 211 4.08 -0.60 5.08
CA VAL A 211 3.06 -1.18 5.96
C VAL A 211 2.13 -0.07 6.42
N LEU A 212 0.84 -0.32 6.35
CA LEU A 212 -0.21 0.57 6.81
C LEU A 212 -1.06 -0.16 7.84
N GLU A 213 -1.36 0.46 8.96
CA GLU A 213 -2.25 -0.09 9.98
C GLU A 213 -3.36 0.91 10.29
N ARG A 214 -4.60 0.47 10.09
CA ARG A 214 -5.84 1.16 10.44
C ARG A 214 -6.42 0.47 11.67
N GLY A 215 -6.61 1.24 12.75
CA GLY A 215 -7.30 0.75 13.95
C GLY A 215 -8.80 0.51 13.72
N ASP A 216 -9.45 -0.15 14.67
CA ASP A 216 -10.91 -0.25 14.75
C ASP A 216 -11.52 1.03 15.39
N ARG A 217 -12.83 1.23 15.17
CA ARG A 217 -13.66 2.30 15.79
C ARG A 217 -13.13 3.72 15.61
N SER A 218 -13.54 4.32 14.50
CA SER A 218 -13.66 5.77 14.30
C SER A 218 -12.37 6.62 14.30
N HIS A 219 -11.39 6.51 15.22
CA HIS A 219 -10.29 7.49 15.36
C HIS A 219 -8.89 6.90 15.68
N GLY A 220 -8.63 5.62 15.46
CA GLY A 220 -7.26 5.11 15.51
C GLY A 220 -6.41 5.73 14.38
N PRO A 221 -5.29 6.42 14.66
CA PRO A 221 -4.49 7.01 13.60
C PRO A 221 -4.05 5.93 12.62
N THR A 222 -4.10 6.23 11.32
CA THR A 222 -3.45 5.37 10.32
C THR A 222 -1.96 5.47 10.55
N HIS A 223 -1.34 4.36 10.93
CA HIS A 223 0.10 4.29 11.10
C HIS A 223 0.72 3.80 9.79
N VAL A 224 1.64 4.59 9.24
CA VAL A 224 2.37 4.24 8.03
C VAL A 224 3.82 3.97 8.41
N ARG A 225 4.32 2.81 8.01
CA ARG A 225 5.73 2.45 8.11
C ARG A 225 6.31 2.30 6.72
N SER A 226 7.49 2.84 6.47
CA SER A 226 8.17 2.75 5.17
C SER A 226 9.65 2.46 5.33
N SER A 227 10.18 1.63 4.44
CA SER A 227 11.62 1.35 4.38
C SER A 227 12.43 2.45 3.68
N HIS A 228 11.75 3.37 2.99
CA HIS A 228 12.35 4.51 2.29
C HIS A 228 11.61 5.80 2.64
N GLN A 229 12.21 6.97 2.41
CA GLN A 229 11.59 8.26 2.75
C GLN A 229 10.23 8.49 2.10
N LEU A 230 9.29 9.02 2.90
CA LEU A 230 8.00 9.57 2.46
C LEU A 230 7.89 11.10 2.66
N ASP A 231 8.99 11.75 3.02
CA ASP A 231 9.02 13.16 3.45
C ASP A 231 8.63 14.16 2.35
N LEU A 232 8.41 15.41 2.79
CA LEU A 232 7.76 16.53 2.11
C LEU A 232 7.90 16.57 0.57
N VAL A 233 6.82 16.17 -0.09
CA VAL A 233 6.57 16.43 -1.51
C VAL A 233 5.63 17.65 -1.61
N PRO A 234 6.02 18.74 -2.30
CA PRO A 234 5.15 19.90 -2.48
C PRO A 234 3.78 19.51 -3.07
N GLY A 235 2.69 19.99 -2.45
CA GLY A 235 1.32 19.70 -2.91
C GLY A 235 0.72 18.39 -2.37
N ILE A 236 1.50 17.54 -1.69
CA ILE A 236 0.98 16.39 -0.94
C ILE A 236 0.88 16.75 0.55
N PRO A 237 -0.28 16.53 1.21
CA PRO A 237 -0.39 16.72 2.65
C PRO A 237 0.68 15.90 3.39
N SER A 238 1.38 16.55 4.33
CA SER A 238 2.36 15.85 5.15
C SER A 238 1.67 14.75 5.95
N ARG A 239 2.28 13.56 5.98
CA ARG A 239 1.81 12.43 6.77
C ARG A 239 2.84 12.06 7.82
N ARG A 240 2.36 11.63 8.98
CA ARG A 240 3.22 10.99 9.97
C ARG A 240 3.49 9.56 9.52
N TRP A 241 4.76 9.19 9.50
CA TRP A 241 5.21 7.86 9.17
C TRP A 241 6.46 7.51 10.00
N THR A 242 6.79 6.22 10.09
CA THR A 242 7.99 5.75 10.79
C THR A 242 8.78 4.77 9.94
N TRP A 243 10.06 4.59 10.26
CA TRP A 243 10.91 3.67 9.52
C TRP A 243 10.49 2.21 9.71
N LEU A 244 10.41 1.47 8.60
CA LEU A 244 10.28 0.02 8.56
C LEU A 244 11.68 -0.59 8.40
N ARG A 245 12.31 -0.92 9.52
CA ARG A 245 13.68 -1.47 9.56
C ARG A 245 13.73 -2.98 9.75
N ASP A 246 12.58 -3.58 10.05
CA ASP A 246 12.49 -5.01 10.32
C ASP A 246 12.94 -5.81 9.11
N ALA A 247 13.75 -6.85 9.36
CA ALA A 247 14.14 -7.80 8.34
C ALA A 247 12.89 -8.58 7.89
N VAL A 248 12.89 -8.99 6.62
CA VAL A 248 11.80 -9.82 6.11
C VAL A 248 12.05 -11.25 6.56
N GLU A 249 11.18 -11.76 7.42
CA GLU A 249 11.25 -13.13 7.90
C GLU A 249 10.95 -14.13 6.77
N PRO A 250 11.74 -15.21 6.61
CA PRO A 250 11.47 -16.25 5.63
C PRO A 250 10.05 -16.82 5.74
N ASN A 251 9.40 -17.06 4.61
CA ASN A 251 8.03 -17.57 4.53
C ASN A 251 6.94 -16.69 5.17
N SER A 252 7.26 -15.48 5.59
CA SER A 252 6.26 -14.50 6.04
C SER A 252 5.39 -14.02 4.87
N ALA A 253 4.29 -13.33 5.20
CA ALA A 253 3.46 -12.69 4.17
C ALA A 253 4.26 -11.66 3.37
N GLU A 254 5.16 -10.91 4.02
CA GLU A 254 5.99 -9.92 3.36
C GLU A 254 7.01 -10.57 2.40
N TYR A 255 7.60 -11.71 2.81
CA TYR A 255 8.47 -12.51 1.94
C TYR A 255 7.74 -12.95 0.66
N TRP A 256 6.56 -13.57 0.80
CA TRP A 256 5.82 -14.03 -0.37
C TRP A 256 5.25 -12.89 -1.22
N LEU A 257 4.99 -11.72 -0.63
CA LEU A 257 4.62 -10.51 -1.37
C LEU A 257 5.79 -10.01 -2.23
N GLN A 258 7.02 -10.05 -1.71
CA GLN A 258 8.22 -9.73 -2.49
C GLN A 258 8.44 -10.74 -3.62
N GLU A 259 8.27 -12.03 -3.36
CA GLU A 259 8.37 -13.07 -4.40
C GLU A 259 7.30 -12.89 -5.49
N LEU A 260 6.09 -12.45 -5.12
CA LEU A 260 5.03 -12.11 -6.06
C LEU A 260 5.39 -10.88 -6.89
N HIS A 261 5.93 -9.85 -6.25
CA HIS A 261 6.44 -8.65 -6.93
C HIS A 261 7.48 -9.00 -7.99
N GLN A 262 8.48 -9.82 -7.64
CA GLN A 262 9.52 -10.27 -8.57
C GLN A 262 8.94 -11.08 -9.74
N THR A 263 7.96 -11.94 -9.46
CA THR A 263 7.26 -12.71 -10.49
C THR A 263 6.51 -11.79 -11.46
N VAL A 264 5.87 -10.72 -10.98
CA VAL A 264 5.20 -9.73 -11.82
C VAL A 264 6.20 -8.93 -12.66
N LEU A 265 7.29 -8.44 -12.05
CA LEU A 265 8.35 -7.72 -12.76
C LEU A 265 8.91 -8.53 -13.93
N GLU A 266 9.17 -9.82 -13.71
CA GLU A 266 9.61 -10.72 -14.77
C GLU A 266 8.59 -10.84 -15.90
N GLY A 267 7.30 -10.93 -15.57
CA GLY A 267 6.22 -10.92 -16.57
C GLY A 267 6.19 -9.64 -17.40
N GLN A 268 6.27 -8.48 -16.75
CA GLN A 268 6.28 -7.17 -17.42
C GLN A 268 7.48 -7.06 -18.38
N ARG A 269 8.69 -7.42 -17.93
CA ARG A 269 9.91 -7.40 -18.75
C ARG A 269 9.77 -8.26 -20.01
N ARG A 270 9.29 -9.50 -19.90
CA ARG A 270 9.12 -10.40 -21.06
C ARG A 270 8.10 -9.85 -22.07
N MET A 271 7.02 -9.23 -21.59
CA MET A 271 6.03 -8.62 -22.47
C MET A 271 6.62 -7.42 -23.23
N GLU A 272 7.39 -6.56 -22.55
CA GLU A 272 8.07 -5.44 -23.19
C GLU A 272 9.07 -5.89 -24.27
N GLU A 273 9.87 -6.93 -23.99
CA GLU A 273 10.80 -7.51 -24.96
C GLU A 273 10.09 -8.05 -26.20
N LYS A 274 8.98 -8.78 -26.02
CA LYS A 274 8.15 -9.26 -27.13
C LYS A 274 7.58 -8.10 -27.97
N VAL A 275 7.08 -7.04 -27.33
CA VAL A 275 6.57 -5.85 -28.04
C VAL A 275 7.67 -5.15 -28.82
N ARG A 276 8.88 -5.02 -28.25
CA ARG A 276 10.04 -4.44 -28.95
C ARG A 276 10.44 -5.27 -30.17
N HIS A 277 10.44 -6.60 -30.06
CA HIS A 277 10.73 -7.49 -31.19
C HIS A 277 9.70 -7.42 -32.31
N ARG A 278 8.41 -7.26 -32.00
CA ARG A 278 7.35 -7.13 -33.03
C ARG A 278 7.37 -5.80 -33.80
N ARG A 279 8.04 -4.78 -33.26
CA ARG A 279 8.13 -3.43 -33.89
C ARG A 279 9.36 -3.26 -34.78
N ARG A 280 10.27 -4.23 -34.80
CA ARG A 280 11.46 -4.26 -35.66
C ARG A 280 11.19 -5.11 -36.88
#